data_AF-A0A3Q8VS79-F1
#
_entry.id   AF-A0A3Q8VS79-F1
#
_cell.length_a   1.000
_cell.length_b   1.000
_cell.length_c   1.000
_cell.angle_alpha   90.00
_cell.angle_beta   90.00
_cell.angle_gamma   90.00
#
_symmetry.space_group_name_H-M   'P 1'
#
loop_
_entity.id
_entity.type
_entity.pdbx_description
1 polymer ?
#
loop_
_entity_poly.entity_id
_entity_poly.type
_entity_poly.pdbx_seq_one_letter_code
_entity_poly.pdbx_strand_id
1 'polypeptide(L)'
;MNLWTSLEPASATVDPGSSTRVRLRVRNTGDVVDEYRFEPVGDVAPWTTVEPPTLRLYPGTTGTVELTFAPPRTPDAVAGPNPYAVRITPTEHPDAVTVPEGNLTITAFTEVRAELVPPTVKGRFRGRPRLAVDNLGNTKVTASVAGSDTGDHLSYEIRPSNVQIEPGRAAFVETTLKPKQIIWFGSKEERPYKLAVRRSGVDPTDVEGTYVQRGFLPRWLATFLGIFMALALAFVMIWIAYKPQVRTSATEQAQQAGAALAPSPSATPQTLPSTAESAPAEQPKVREPAAQEPKDDGGGGGGGEEKAPAPEKSEKETSGGGGEEKPDTAAPEPVAPGTTIYGHASNRCIEVAGHKWRDGAPLQIADCTGKAWQKWDFRPDGTIRSLGLCMDATWGGTANGTVVQVAVCSGNPAQQFILAGPKDLVNVQANKCVDVVDEKTGNGARLQLWECNGQDNQKWSTR
;
A
#
# COMPACT_ATOMS: atom_id res chain seq x y z
N MET A 1 -43.79 -37.42 -15.92
CA MET A 1 -43.75 -36.49 -14.77
C MET A 1 -44.69 -37.06 -13.72
N ASN A 2 -44.13 -37.62 -12.65
CA ASN A 2 -44.90 -38.36 -11.63
C ASN A 2 -45.07 -37.54 -10.34
N LEU A 3 -44.91 -36.21 -10.45
CA LEU A 3 -44.89 -35.31 -9.31
C LEU A 3 -45.60 -34.00 -9.67
N TRP A 4 -46.53 -33.59 -8.82
CA TRP A 4 -47.13 -32.26 -8.86
C TRP A 4 -46.59 -31.42 -7.71
N THR A 5 -46.29 -30.14 -7.97
CA THR A 5 -45.69 -29.23 -6.98
C THR A 5 -46.38 -27.87 -6.95
N SER A 6 -46.46 -27.25 -5.78
CA SER A 6 -46.97 -25.89 -5.61
C SER A 6 -46.27 -25.17 -4.47
N LEU A 7 -45.91 -23.89 -4.67
CA LEU A 7 -45.26 -23.03 -3.68
C LEU A 7 -46.28 -22.04 -3.08
N GLU A 8 -46.33 -21.98 -1.76
CA GLU A 8 -47.25 -21.13 -1.00
C GLU A 8 -46.52 -20.33 0.09
N PRO A 9 -46.39 -19.00 -0.03
CA PRO A 9 -46.77 -18.17 -1.19
C PRO A 9 -45.80 -18.34 -2.39
N ALA A 10 -46.25 -17.99 -3.59
CA ALA A 10 -45.42 -18.03 -4.80
C ALA A 10 -44.27 -16.99 -4.78
N SER A 11 -44.46 -15.91 -4.02
CA SER A 11 -43.45 -14.89 -3.76
C SER A 11 -43.43 -14.53 -2.28
N ALA A 12 -42.24 -14.41 -1.70
CA ALA A 12 -42.04 -14.02 -0.31
C ALA A 12 -41.11 -12.81 -0.22
N THR A 13 -41.25 -12.02 0.84
CA THR A 13 -40.35 -10.90 1.16
C THR A 13 -39.65 -11.18 2.48
N VAL A 14 -38.38 -10.82 2.59
CA VAL A 14 -37.57 -11.01 3.80
C VAL A 14 -36.60 -9.85 4.01
N ASP A 15 -36.46 -9.44 5.26
CA ASP A 15 -35.45 -8.47 5.68
C ASP A 15 -34.12 -9.17 5.97
N PRO A 16 -32.98 -8.62 5.54
CA PRO A 16 -31.66 -9.14 5.92
C PRO A 16 -31.46 -9.18 7.44
N GLY A 17 -31.06 -10.35 7.95
CA GLY A 17 -30.96 -10.67 9.38
C GLY A 17 -32.23 -11.25 9.99
N SER A 18 -33.34 -11.29 9.25
CA SER A 18 -34.59 -11.96 9.63
C SER A 18 -34.77 -13.26 8.83
N SER A 19 -35.86 -13.98 9.10
CA SER A 19 -36.22 -15.19 8.36
C SER A 19 -37.65 -15.16 7.85
N THR A 20 -37.89 -15.76 6.69
CA THR A 20 -39.24 -15.99 6.13
C THR A 20 -39.41 -17.46 5.74
N ARG A 21 -40.66 -17.91 5.58
CA ARG A 21 -40.98 -19.31 5.27
C ARG A 21 -41.87 -19.41 4.03
N VAL A 22 -41.61 -20.40 3.20
CA VAL A 22 -42.45 -20.81 2.07
C VAL A 22 -42.76 -22.29 2.19
N ARG A 23 -44.01 -22.67 1.97
CA ARG A 23 -44.44 -24.07 1.97
C ARG A 23 -44.42 -24.61 0.55
N LEU A 24 -43.67 -25.69 0.33
CA LEU A 24 -43.67 -26.48 -0.88
C LEU A 24 -44.61 -27.68 -0.69
N ARG A 25 -45.73 -27.67 -1.40
CA ARG A 25 -46.65 -28.81 -1.49
C ARG A 25 -46.22 -29.71 -2.62
N VAL A 26 -46.16 -31.01 -2.34
CA VAL A 26 -45.69 -32.03 -3.27
C VAL A 26 -46.68 -33.18 -3.27
N ARG A 27 -47.14 -33.60 -4.45
CA ARG A 27 -48.07 -34.73 -4.60
C ARG A 27 -47.50 -35.77 -5.55
N ASN A 28 -47.37 -37.00 -5.08
CA ASN A 28 -46.95 -38.13 -5.91
C ASN A 28 -48.12 -38.50 -6.85
N THR A 29 -47.93 -38.34 -8.16
CA THR A 29 -48.90 -38.71 -9.20
C THR A 29 -48.53 -40.01 -9.91
N GLY A 30 -47.46 -40.67 -9.48
CA GLY A 30 -47.10 -42.02 -9.91
C GLY A 30 -47.95 -43.10 -9.23
N ASP A 31 -47.70 -44.33 -9.63
CA ASP A 31 -48.34 -45.56 -9.16
C ASP A 31 -47.50 -46.34 -8.12
N VAL A 32 -46.25 -45.92 -7.90
CA VAL A 32 -45.32 -46.48 -6.90
C VAL A 32 -45.05 -45.52 -5.75
N VAL A 33 -44.71 -46.08 -4.59
CA VAL A 33 -44.22 -45.30 -3.44
C VAL A 33 -42.79 -44.87 -3.75
N ASP A 34 -42.49 -43.59 -3.57
CA ASP A 34 -41.16 -43.03 -3.82
C ASP A 34 -40.72 -42.13 -2.66
N GLU A 35 -39.41 -41.96 -2.53
CA GLU A 35 -38.79 -41.01 -1.61
C GLU A 35 -38.17 -39.86 -2.42
N TYR A 36 -38.60 -38.64 -2.11
CA TYR A 36 -38.14 -37.44 -2.78
C TYR A 36 -37.13 -36.70 -1.91
N ARG A 37 -35.98 -36.35 -2.48
CA ARG A 37 -34.95 -35.50 -1.86
C ARG A 37 -35.10 -34.06 -2.35
N PHE A 38 -35.01 -33.11 -1.42
CA PHE A 38 -35.16 -31.67 -1.70
C PHE A 38 -33.85 -30.93 -1.47
N GLU A 39 -33.40 -30.19 -2.47
CA GLU A 39 -32.17 -29.41 -2.41
C GLU A 39 -32.41 -27.99 -2.92
N PRO A 40 -32.09 -26.93 -2.15
CA PRO A 40 -32.22 -25.57 -2.63
C PRO A 40 -31.15 -25.27 -3.69
N VAL A 41 -31.53 -24.52 -4.72
CA VAL A 41 -30.67 -24.15 -5.86
C VAL A 41 -30.83 -22.65 -6.15
N GLY A 42 -29.73 -22.02 -6.56
CA GLY A 42 -29.66 -20.59 -6.88
C GLY A 42 -28.86 -19.80 -5.84
N ASP A 43 -28.81 -18.48 -6.01
CA ASP A 43 -27.96 -17.60 -5.19
C ASP A 43 -28.39 -17.55 -3.72
N VAL A 44 -29.65 -17.85 -3.43
CA VAL A 44 -30.19 -17.90 -2.06
C VAL A 44 -29.98 -19.24 -1.36
N ALA A 45 -29.51 -20.27 -2.08
CA ALA A 45 -29.34 -21.62 -1.52
C ALA A 45 -28.47 -21.68 -0.26
N PRO A 46 -27.36 -20.92 -0.13
CA PRO A 46 -26.54 -20.91 1.08
C PRO A 46 -27.28 -20.47 2.35
N TRP A 47 -28.40 -19.77 2.21
CA TRP A 47 -29.21 -19.25 3.33
C TRP A 47 -30.60 -19.85 3.38
N THR A 48 -30.83 -20.96 2.66
CA THR A 48 -32.11 -21.66 2.60
C THR A 48 -31.98 -23.00 3.30
N THR A 49 -32.84 -23.25 4.28
CA THR A 49 -32.98 -24.56 4.92
C THR A 49 -34.29 -25.22 4.48
N VAL A 50 -34.23 -26.53 4.27
CA VAL A 50 -35.36 -27.33 3.78
C VAL A 50 -35.68 -28.40 4.80
N GLU A 51 -36.89 -28.40 5.32
CA GLU A 51 -37.33 -29.34 6.35
C GLU A 51 -38.71 -29.94 6.04
N PRO A 52 -38.84 -31.28 5.95
CA PRO A 52 -37.76 -32.28 5.98
C PRO A 52 -36.95 -32.31 4.66
N PRO A 53 -35.67 -32.73 4.68
CA PRO A 53 -34.82 -32.81 3.48
C PRO A 53 -35.17 -33.98 2.55
N THR A 54 -35.86 -35.01 3.08
CA THR A 54 -36.47 -36.07 2.29
C THR A 54 -37.91 -36.32 2.74
N LEU A 55 -38.75 -36.75 1.81
CA LEU A 55 -40.16 -37.05 2.08
C LEU A 55 -40.60 -38.26 1.28
N ARG A 56 -41.10 -39.27 1.98
CA ARG A 56 -41.66 -40.47 1.38
C ARG A 56 -43.16 -40.30 1.14
N LEU A 57 -43.61 -40.50 -0.10
CA LEU A 57 -45.01 -40.30 -0.49
C LEU A 57 -45.58 -41.53 -1.18
N TYR A 58 -46.78 -41.92 -0.74
CA TYR A 58 -47.56 -42.96 -1.40
C TYR A 58 -48.24 -42.42 -2.68
N PRO A 59 -48.56 -43.28 -3.65
CA PRO A 59 -49.35 -42.91 -4.83
C PRO A 59 -50.59 -42.09 -4.47
N GLY A 60 -50.75 -40.94 -5.13
CA GLY A 60 -51.89 -40.04 -4.96
C GLY A 60 -51.87 -39.16 -3.71
N THR A 61 -50.92 -39.35 -2.78
CA THR A 61 -50.81 -38.59 -1.52
C THR A 61 -50.01 -37.30 -1.68
N THR A 62 -50.34 -36.31 -0.84
CA THR A 62 -49.68 -35.00 -0.79
C THR A 62 -48.88 -34.87 0.51
N GLY A 63 -47.66 -34.37 0.40
CA GLY A 63 -46.82 -33.94 1.50
C GLY A 63 -46.52 -32.45 1.45
N THR A 64 -45.98 -31.92 2.54
CA THR A 64 -45.56 -30.52 2.64
C THR A 64 -44.13 -30.47 3.16
N VAL A 65 -43.32 -29.61 2.55
CA VAL A 65 -41.95 -29.29 2.93
C VAL A 65 -41.89 -27.80 3.24
N GLU A 66 -41.24 -27.43 4.33
CA GLU A 66 -41.03 -26.04 4.72
C GLU A 66 -39.65 -25.57 4.24
N LEU A 67 -39.64 -24.46 3.49
CA LEU A 67 -38.45 -23.75 3.06
C LEU A 67 -38.29 -22.53 3.96
N THR A 68 -37.22 -22.46 4.73
CA THR A 68 -36.89 -21.28 5.55
C THR A 68 -35.73 -20.53 4.91
N PHE A 69 -35.95 -19.25 4.61
CA PHE A 69 -34.94 -18.35 4.05
C PHE A 69 -34.47 -17.39 5.15
N ALA A 70 -33.17 -17.35 5.41
CA ALA A 70 -32.57 -16.51 6.45
C ALA A 70 -31.33 -15.76 5.91
N PRO A 71 -31.51 -14.77 5.01
CA PRO A 71 -30.39 -14.04 4.44
C PRO A 71 -29.64 -13.25 5.54
N PRO A 72 -28.31 -13.33 5.61
CA PRO A 72 -27.52 -12.58 6.58
C PRO A 72 -27.57 -11.07 6.31
N ARG A 73 -27.33 -10.26 7.35
CA ARG A 73 -27.23 -8.81 7.23
C ARG A 73 -25.84 -8.41 6.69
N THR A 74 -25.58 -8.80 5.45
CA THR A 74 -24.30 -8.59 4.75
C THR A 74 -24.55 -8.15 3.31
N PRO A 75 -23.57 -7.51 2.65
CA PRO A 75 -23.70 -7.09 1.25
C PRO A 75 -24.04 -8.20 0.26
N ASP A 76 -23.67 -9.45 0.56
CA ASP A 76 -23.92 -10.59 -0.32
C ASP A 76 -25.41 -10.86 -0.54
N ALA A 77 -26.27 -10.47 0.40
CA ALA A 77 -27.71 -10.62 0.32
C ALA A 77 -28.35 -9.54 -0.57
N VAL A 78 -28.10 -9.61 -1.89
CA VAL A 78 -28.47 -8.59 -2.88
C VAL A 78 -29.95 -8.19 -2.76
N ALA A 79 -30.20 -6.88 -2.60
CA ALA A 79 -31.55 -6.36 -2.51
C ALA A 79 -32.34 -6.51 -3.83
N GLY A 80 -33.63 -6.79 -3.71
CA GLY A 80 -34.54 -6.94 -4.85
C GLY A 80 -35.04 -8.37 -5.05
N PRO A 81 -35.59 -8.69 -6.25
CA PRO A 81 -36.11 -10.01 -6.56
C PRO A 81 -34.96 -11.00 -6.79
N ASN A 82 -34.88 -12.03 -5.96
CA ASN A 82 -33.92 -13.13 -6.06
C ASN A 82 -34.70 -14.42 -6.40
N PRO A 83 -34.61 -14.92 -7.64
CA PRO A 83 -35.24 -16.17 -8.00
C PRO A 83 -34.58 -17.33 -7.24
N TYR A 84 -35.39 -18.29 -6.81
CA TYR A 84 -34.92 -19.50 -6.16
C TYR A 84 -35.61 -20.71 -6.76
N ALA A 85 -34.94 -21.85 -6.64
CA ALA A 85 -35.45 -23.11 -7.11
C ALA A 85 -35.22 -24.20 -6.06
N VAL A 86 -36.09 -25.20 -6.04
CA VAL A 86 -35.89 -26.41 -5.21
C VAL A 86 -35.77 -27.60 -6.14
N ARG A 87 -34.60 -28.21 -6.21
CA ARG A 87 -34.39 -29.43 -6.96
C ARG A 87 -35.00 -30.59 -6.18
N ILE A 88 -35.98 -31.25 -6.79
CA ILE A 88 -36.61 -32.46 -6.26
C ILE A 88 -36.12 -33.66 -7.05
N THR A 89 -35.40 -34.55 -6.36
CA THR A 89 -34.84 -35.77 -6.96
C THR A 89 -35.57 -36.99 -6.41
N PRO A 90 -36.33 -37.72 -7.23
CA PRO A 90 -36.92 -39.01 -6.83
C PRO A 90 -35.82 -40.06 -6.67
N THR A 91 -35.98 -40.99 -5.73
CA THR A 91 -34.98 -42.04 -5.46
C THR A 91 -35.10 -43.18 -6.45
N GLU A 92 -36.33 -43.55 -6.83
CA GLU A 92 -36.58 -44.65 -7.79
C GLU A 92 -36.21 -44.27 -9.23
N HIS A 93 -36.40 -42.99 -9.60
CA HIS A 93 -36.09 -42.47 -10.94
C HIS A 93 -35.26 -41.17 -10.85
N PRO A 94 -33.93 -41.28 -10.65
CA PRO A 94 -33.06 -40.12 -10.46
C PRO A 94 -33.00 -39.17 -11.67
N ASP A 95 -33.38 -39.66 -12.85
CA ASP A 95 -33.48 -38.90 -14.11
C ASP A 95 -34.76 -38.05 -14.21
N ALA A 96 -35.78 -38.34 -13.38
CA ALA A 96 -37.07 -37.64 -13.37
C ALA A 96 -37.08 -36.40 -12.44
N VAL A 97 -36.00 -35.61 -12.46
CA VAL A 97 -35.85 -34.40 -11.62
C VAL A 97 -36.91 -33.35 -11.95
N THR A 98 -37.49 -32.74 -10.93
CA THR A 98 -38.45 -31.64 -11.04
C THR A 98 -37.94 -30.43 -10.25
N VAL A 99 -38.10 -29.22 -10.79
CA VAL A 99 -37.53 -28.00 -10.22
C VAL A 99 -38.61 -26.91 -10.13
N PRO A 100 -39.43 -26.85 -9.06
CA PRO A 100 -40.27 -25.70 -8.78
C PRO A 100 -39.44 -24.44 -8.52
N GLU A 101 -39.86 -23.33 -9.13
CA GLU A 101 -39.24 -22.01 -9.03
C GLU A 101 -40.15 -21.02 -8.31
N GLY A 102 -39.56 -20.14 -7.51
CA GLY A 102 -40.23 -19.05 -6.82
C GLY A 102 -39.36 -17.80 -6.79
N ASN A 103 -39.90 -16.71 -6.24
CA ASN A 103 -39.17 -15.45 -6.13
C ASN A 103 -39.13 -14.96 -4.68
N LEU A 104 -37.93 -14.68 -4.16
CA LEU A 104 -37.70 -14.12 -2.84
C LEU A 104 -37.25 -12.67 -2.99
N THR A 105 -38.06 -11.73 -2.49
CA THR A 105 -37.69 -10.32 -2.46
C THR A 105 -36.92 -10.02 -1.19
N ILE A 106 -35.63 -9.72 -1.30
CA ILE A 106 -34.80 -9.28 -0.18
C ILE A 106 -34.89 -7.76 -0.07
N THR A 107 -35.22 -7.22 1.11
CA THR A 107 -35.32 -5.78 1.29
C THR A 107 -33.94 -5.11 1.32
N ALA A 108 -33.91 -3.83 0.95
CA ALA A 108 -32.68 -3.05 0.92
C ALA A 108 -32.34 -2.52 2.31
N PHE A 109 -31.08 -2.65 2.71
CA PHE A 109 -30.49 -1.92 3.82
C PHE A 109 -29.22 -1.20 3.38
N THR A 110 -28.97 -0.06 4.00
CA THR A 110 -27.79 0.76 3.73
C THR A 110 -26.97 0.91 4.98
N GLU A 111 -25.68 0.62 4.88
CA GLU A 111 -24.72 0.82 5.94
C GLU A 111 -23.42 1.27 5.30
N VAL A 112 -22.89 2.41 5.74
CA VAL A 112 -21.70 3.02 5.14
C VAL A 112 -20.73 3.34 6.23
N ARG A 113 -19.47 2.96 6.00
CA ARG A 113 -18.35 3.31 6.86
C ARG A 113 -17.39 4.18 6.08
N ALA A 114 -16.85 5.21 6.71
CA ALA A 114 -15.89 6.09 6.07
C ALA A 114 -14.66 6.25 6.97
N GLU A 115 -13.48 6.17 6.37
CA GLU A 115 -12.20 6.25 7.09
C GLU A 115 -11.16 7.04 6.29
N LEU A 116 -10.35 7.81 6.99
CA LEU A 116 -9.26 8.59 6.41
C LEU A 116 -7.96 7.79 6.41
N VAL A 117 -7.36 7.65 5.23
CA VAL A 117 -6.10 6.94 5.01
C VAL A 117 -5.08 7.88 4.36
N PRO A 118 -4.04 8.34 5.09
CA PRO A 118 -3.88 8.28 6.55
C PRO A 118 -4.72 9.35 7.28
N PRO A 119 -5.02 9.17 8.58
CA PRO A 119 -5.79 10.15 9.38
C PRO A 119 -5.00 11.43 9.66
N THR A 120 -3.67 11.33 9.74
CA THR A 120 -2.77 12.47 9.90
C THR A 120 -1.89 12.64 8.66
N VAL A 121 -1.98 13.80 8.03
CA VAL A 121 -1.19 14.13 6.84
C VAL A 121 -0.22 15.24 7.17
N LYS A 122 1.06 15.07 6.81
CA LYS A 122 2.10 16.06 7.02
C LYS A 122 2.47 16.70 5.70
N GLY A 123 2.50 18.02 5.64
CA GLY A 123 2.81 18.74 4.40
C GLY A 123 3.29 20.16 4.67
N ARG A 124 4.00 20.73 3.70
CA ARG A 124 4.36 22.16 3.74
C ARG A 124 3.31 23.01 3.05
N PHE A 125 2.97 22.63 1.82
CA PHE A 125 2.05 23.37 0.95
C PHE A 125 0.80 22.59 0.57
N ARG A 126 0.82 21.26 0.69
CA ARG A 126 -0.30 20.39 0.33
C ARG A 126 -0.29 19.13 1.20
N GLY A 127 -1.47 18.66 1.56
CA GLY A 127 -1.71 17.32 2.11
C GLY A 127 -2.57 16.51 1.13
N ARG A 128 -2.33 15.20 1.02
CA ARG A 128 -3.09 14.30 0.15
C ARG A 128 -3.67 13.12 0.94
N PRO A 129 -4.65 13.33 1.83
CA PRO A 129 -5.42 12.24 2.40
C PRO A 129 -6.29 11.55 1.34
N ARG A 130 -6.53 10.25 1.52
CA ARG A 130 -7.58 9.52 0.80
C ARG A 130 -8.69 9.20 1.78
N LEU A 131 -9.93 9.44 1.37
CA LEU A 131 -11.11 9.00 2.12
C LEU A 131 -11.59 7.68 1.51
N ALA A 132 -11.51 6.61 2.28
CA ALA A 132 -12.11 5.33 1.95
C ALA A 132 -13.57 5.35 2.41
N VAL A 133 -14.51 5.06 1.51
CA VAL A 133 -15.94 4.96 1.81
C VAL A 133 -16.39 3.55 1.45
N ASP A 134 -16.71 2.75 2.45
CA ASP A 134 -17.10 1.35 2.32
C ASP A 134 -18.62 1.23 2.36
N ASN A 135 -19.21 0.52 1.38
CA ASN A 135 -20.62 0.17 1.40
C ASN A 135 -20.81 -1.23 2.00
N LEU A 136 -21.21 -1.26 3.27
CA LEU A 136 -21.54 -2.48 4.03
C LEU A 136 -23.02 -2.88 3.85
N GLY A 137 -23.80 -2.08 3.10
CA GLY A 137 -25.18 -2.39 2.73
C GLY A 137 -25.27 -3.38 1.56
N ASN A 138 -26.48 -3.88 1.32
CA ASN A 138 -26.80 -4.76 0.19
C ASN A 138 -27.43 -4.03 -1.02
N THR A 139 -27.48 -2.70 -0.99
CA THR A 139 -27.95 -1.87 -2.09
C THR A 139 -26.90 -0.84 -2.49
N LYS A 140 -27.01 -0.37 -3.73
CA LYS A 140 -26.10 0.61 -4.29
C LYS A 140 -26.25 1.96 -3.58
N VAL A 141 -25.13 2.53 -3.15
CA VAL A 141 -25.13 3.82 -2.45
C VAL A 141 -24.52 4.91 -3.33
N THR A 142 -25.19 6.05 -3.40
CA THR A 142 -24.65 7.29 -3.96
C THR A 142 -24.32 8.25 -2.81
N ALA A 143 -23.07 8.67 -2.71
CA ALA A 143 -22.62 9.59 -1.68
C ALA A 143 -21.85 10.77 -2.29
N SER A 144 -21.97 11.93 -1.67
CA SER A 144 -21.18 13.13 -1.98
C SER A 144 -20.23 13.43 -0.84
N VAL A 145 -19.04 13.93 -1.16
CA VAL A 145 -18.00 14.22 -0.16
C VAL A 145 -17.74 15.72 -0.12
N ALA A 146 -17.74 16.30 1.08
CA ALA A 146 -17.44 17.70 1.30
C ALA A 146 -16.43 17.86 2.45
N GLY A 147 -15.49 18.80 2.31
CA GLY A 147 -14.55 19.14 3.36
C GLY A 147 -14.99 20.36 4.16
N SER A 148 -14.70 20.36 5.45
CA SER A 148 -14.89 21.50 6.35
C SER A 148 -13.76 21.55 7.40
N ASP A 149 -13.45 22.74 7.92
CA ASP A 149 -12.57 22.91 9.08
C ASP A 149 -13.08 24.01 10.02
N THR A 150 -12.46 24.08 11.19
CA THR A 150 -12.67 25.15 12.16
C THR A 150 -11.75 26.32 11.78
N GLY A 151 -12.31 27.37 11.18
CA GLY A 151 -11.59 28.62 10.90
C GLY A 151 -11.28 28.91 9.42
N ASP A 152 -11.80 28.11 8.49
CA ASP A 152 -11.67 28.26 7.04
C ASP A 152 -10.21 28.38 6.56
N HIS A 153 -9.34 27.58 7.19
CA HIS A 153 -7.89 27.66 7.03
C HIS A 153 -7.34 26.81 5.88
N LEU A 154 -8.08 25.78 5.46
CA LEU A 154 -7.71 24.89 4.37
C LEU A 154 -8.65 25.09 3.18
N SER A 155 -8.13 24.78 1.99
CA SER A 155 -8.94 24.63 0.78
C SER A 155 -8.91 23.17 0.35
N TYR A 156 -10.05 22.69 -0.12
CA TYR A 156 -10.30 21.28 -0.40
C TYR A 156 -10.48 21.08 -1.90
N GLU A 157 -9.66 20.24 -2.50
CA GLU A 157 -9.81 19.77 -3.87
C GLU A 157 -10.09 18.27 -3.81
N ILE A 158 -11.37 17.90 -3.95
CA ILE A 158 -11.89 16.54 -3.75
C ILE A 158 -12.21 15.93 -5.11
N ARG A 159 -11.65 14.75 -5.40
CA ARG A 159 -11.86 14.03 -6.65
C ARG A 159 -12.05 12.52 -6.41
N PRO A 160 -13.15 11.91 -6.91
CA PRO A 160 -14.38 12.56 -7.37
C PRO A 160 -15.19 13.13 -6.18
N SER A 161 -16.01 14.16 -6.42
CA SER A 161 -16.88 14.74 -5.37
C SER A 161 -18.14 13.92 -5.10
N ASN A 162 -18.58 13.14 -6.07
CA ASN A 162 -19.69 12.20 -5.97
C ASN A 162 -19.18 10.80 -6.31
N VAL A 163 -19.54 9.81 -5.49
CA VAL A 163 -19.18 8.41 -5.67
C VAL A 163 -20.42 7.54 -5.68
N GLN A 164 -20.38 6.52 -6.51
CA GLN A 164 -21.38 5.45 -6.54
C GLN A 164 -20.70 4.15 -6.16
N ILE A 165 -21.21 3.49 -5.12
CA ILE A 165 -20.54 2.37 -4.47
C ILE A 165 -21.50 1.18 -4.51
N GLU A 166 -21.08 0.11 -5.19
CA GLU A 166 -21.83 -1.14 -5.20
C GLU A 166 -21.80 -1.82 -3.83
N PRO A 167 -22.76 -2.69 -3.51
CA PRO A 167 -22.75 -3.50 -2.28
C PRO A 167 -21.40 -4.19 -2.07
N GLY A 168 -20.85 -4.10 -0.86
CA GLY A 168 -19.62 -4.78 -0.46
C GLY A 168 -18.34 -4.21 -1.06
N ARG A 169 -18.42 -3.07 -1.78
CA ARG A 169 -17.26 -2.39 -2.35
C ARG A 169 -16.90 -1.12 -1.57
N ALA A 170 -15.65 -0.70 -1.79
CA ALA A 170 -15.11 0.55 -1.30
C ALA A 170 -14.89 1.53 -2.46
N ALA A 171 -15.16 2.82 -2.23
CA ALA A 171 -14.73 3.90 -3.11
C ALA A 171 -13.67 4.75 -2.41
N PHE A 172 -12.61 5.08 -3.15
CA PHE A 172 -11.55 5.96 -2.66
C PHE A 172 -11.72 7.35 -3.26
N VAL A 173 -11.82 8.35 -2.39
CA VAL A 173 -11.90 9.76 -2.77
C VAL A 173 -10.59 10.44 -2.44
N GLU A 174 -9.87 10.88 -3.47
CA GLU A 174 -8.63 11.62 -3.31
C GLU A 174 -8.96 13.05 -2.89
N THR A 175 -8.38 13.48 -1.78
CA THR A 175 -8.56 14.83 -1.27
C THR A 175 -7.21 15.53 -1.22
N THR A 176 -7.10 16.67 -1.88
CA THR A 176 -5.94 17.56 -1.74
C THR A 176 -6.30 18.73 -0.83
N LEU A 177 -5.62 18.81 0.31
CA LEU A 177 -5.70 19.92 1.25
C LEU A 177 -4.63 20.95 0.89
N LYS A 178 -4.99 22.22 0.72
CA LYS A 178 -4.01 23.32 0.58
C LYS A 178 -4.25 24.35 1.68
N PRO A 179 -3.26 24.65 2.53
CA PRO A 179 -3.39 25.71 3.53
C PRO A 179 -3.46 27.07 2.84
N LYS A 180 -4.38 27.93 3.29
CA LYS A 180 -4.53 29.28 2.75
C LYS A 180 -3.39 30.22 3.18
N GLN A 181 -2.82 29.98 4.36
CA GLN A 181 -1.67 30.73 4.89
C GLN A 181 -0.40 29.88 4.86
N ILE A 182 0.68 30.43 4.29
CA ILE A 182 1.98 29.76 4.19
C ILE A 182 2.85 30.15 5.39
N ILE A 183 3.30 29.17 6.15
CA ILE A 183 4.27 29.36 7.24
C ILE A 183 5.69 29.36 6.66
N TRP A 184 6.25 30.55 6.41
CA TRP A 184 7.63 30.69 5.92
C TRP A 184 8.66 30.33 6.99
N PHE A 185 8.48 30.85 8.21
CA PHE A 185 9.37 30.60 9.33
C PHE A 185 8.53 30.32 10.57
N GLY A 186 8.71 29.15 11.21
CA GLY A 186 7.88 28.81 12.36
C GLY A 186 7.94 27.35 12.79
N SER A 187 7.31 27.08 13.92
CA SER A 187 7.02 25.73 14.41
C SER A 187 5.94 25.07 13.55
N LYS A 188 5.86 23.73 13.61
CA LYS A 188 4.75 22.96 13.04
C LYS A 188 3.42 23.43 13.65
N GLU A 189 2.37 23.51 12.82
CA GLU A 189 1.02 23.84 13.25
C GLU A 189 0.07 22.71 12.84
N GLU A 190 -0.83 22.33 13.74
CA GLU A 190 -1.79 21.24 13.53
C GLU A 190 -3.15 21.83 13.19
N ARG A 191 -3.68 21.48 12.01
CA ARG A 191 -4.94 21.99 11.48
C ARG A 191 -5.93 20.83 11.39
N PRO A 192 -6.86 20.67 12.34
CA PRO A 192 -7.90 19.64 12.25
C PRO A 192 -8.86 19.98 11.11
N TYR A 193 -9.32 18.96 10.40
CA TYR A 193 -10.29 19.07 9.32
C TYR A 193 -11.28 17.91 9.39
N LYS A 194 -12.44 18.07 8.74
CA LYS A 194 -13.49 17.06 8.65
C LYS A 194 -13.82 16.82 7.18
N LEU A 195 -13.95 15.56 6.80
CA LEU A 195 -14.57 15.18 5.52
C LEU A 195 -15.94 14.56 5.81
N ALA A 196 -16.98 15.24 5.38
CA ALA A 196 -18.37 14.81 5.53
C ALA A 196 -18.80 13.98 4.33
N VAL A 197 -19.20 12.73 4.57
CA VAL A 197 -19.86 11.87 3.58
C VAL A 197 -21.36 12.09 3.70
N ARG A 198 -21.96 12.69 2.68
CA ARG A 198 -23.39 13.04 2.62
C ARG A 198 -24.13 12.08 1.72
N ARG A 199 -25.24 11.55 2.25
CA ARG A 199 -26.19 10.67 1.54
C ARG A 199 -27.56 11.32 1.55
N SER A 200 -28.38 11.07 0.53
CA SER A 200 -29.73 11.62 0.48
C SER A 200 -30.56 11.09 1.65
N GLY A 201 -31.18 11.99 2.42
CA GLY A 201 -32.11 11.65 3.51
C GLY A 201 -31.47 11.08 4.78
N VAL A 202 -30.15 11.15 4.93
CA VAL A 202 -29.42 10.68 6.11
C VAL A 202 -28.47 11.77 6.60
N ASP A 203 -28.26 11.83 7.92
CA ASP A 203 -27.30 12.75 8.52
C ASP A 203 -25.88 12.53 7.95
N PRO A 204 -25.11 13.61 7.71
CA PRO A 204 -23.73 13.51 7.24
C PRO A 204 -22.87 12.69 8.21
N THR A 205 -22.04 11.80 7.66
CA THR A 205 -21.03 11.08 8.43
C THR A 205 -19.72 11.85 8.36
N ASP A 206 -19.34 12.50 9.45
CA ASP A 206 -18.12 13.29 9.54
C ASP A 206 -16.92 12.42 9.91
N VAL A 207 -15.87 12.47 9.10
CA VAL A 207 -14.59 11.80 9.37
C VAL A 207 -13.54 12.85 9.70
N GLU A 208 -13.00 12.79 10.91
CA GLU A 208 -12.02 13.76 11.40
C GLU A 208 -10.58 13.37 11.03
N GLY A 209 -9.80 14.36 10.60
CA GLY A 209 -8.39 14.21 10.27
C GLY A 209 -7.56 15.39 10.73
N THR A 210 -6.24 15.23 10.72
CA THR A 210 -5.31 16.29 11.13
C THR A 210 -4.28 16.57 10.05
N TYR A 211 -4.18 17.82 9.61
CA TYR A 211 -3.12 18.27 8.71
C TYR A 211 -2.03 18.99 9.51
N VAL A 212 -0.84 18.41 9.55
CA VAL A 212 0.33 19.01 10.20
C VAL A 212 1.11 19.82 9.18
N GLN A 213 0.95 21.15 9.25
CA GLN A 213 1.66 22.09 8.40
C GLN A 213 3.07 22.32 8.93
N ARG A 214 4.10 22.01 8.13
CA ARG A 214 5.50 22.28 8.44
C ARG A 214 5.94 23.63 7.88
N GLY A 215 6.73 24.39 8.64
CA GLY A 215 7.34 25.64 8.19
C GLY A 215 8.33 25.46 7.03
N PHE A 216 8.55 26.52 6.24
CA PHE A 216 9.49 26.52 5.10
C PHE A 216 10.96 26.46 5.54
N LEU A 217 11.32 27.20 6.58
CA LEU A 217 12.68 27.24 7.11
C LEU A 217 12.66 27.26 8.65
N PRO A 218 13.64 26.63 9.31
CA PRO A 218 13.80 26.75 10.75
C PRO A 218 14.04 28.22 11.14
N ARG A 219 13.46 28.66 12.27
CA ARG A 219 13.51 30.07 12.72
C ARG A 219 14.94 30.63 12.83
N TRP A 220 15.93 29.79 13.15
CA TRP A 220 17.33 30.20 13.26
C TRP A 220 17.92 30.75 11.96
N LEU A 221 17.37 30.37 10.81
CA LEU A 221 17.91 30.77 9.52
C LEU A 221 17.47 32.19 9.19
N ALA A 222 16.25 32.58 9.58
CA ALA A 222 15.82 33.97 9.50
C ALA A 222 16.68 34.87 10.37
N THR A 223 17.03 34.43 11.59
CA THR A 223 17.95 35.18 12.46
C THR A 223 19.36 35.24 11.89
N PHE A 224 19.87 34.14 11.33
CA PHE A 224 21.19 34.12 10.69
C PHE A 224 21.24 35.02 9.46
N LEU A 225 20.23 34.98 8.57
CA LEU A 225 20.14 35.87 7.41
C LEU A 225 20.03 37.33 7.83
N GLY A 226 19.27 37.62 8.88
CA GLY A 226 19.15 38.97 9.44
C GLY A 226 20.50 39.50 9.97
N ILE A 227 21.22 38.68 10.74
CA ILE A 227 22.57 39.03 11.25
C ILE A 227 23.57 39.17 10.11
N PHE A 228 23.56 38.25 9.14
CA PHE A 228 24.44 38.29 7.98
C PHE A 228 24.20 39.55 7.15
N MET A 229 22.93 39.91 6.93
CA MET A 229 22.57 41.15 6.22
C MET A 229 23.00 42.39 7.01
N ALA A 230 22.85 42.40 8.33
CA ALA A 230 23.34 43.49 9.17
C ALA A 230 24.87 43.61 9.14
N LEU A 231 25.60 42.48 9.20
CA LEU A 231 27.06 42.43 9.09
C LEU A 231 27.54 42.84 7.71
N ALA A 232 26.84 42.46 6.64
CA ALA A 232 27.15 42.89 5.28
C ALA A 232 26.96 44.40 5.12
N LEU A 233 25.86 44.96 5.65
CA LEU A 233 25.63 46.40 5.66
C LEU A 233 26.70 47.15 6.48
N ALA A 234 27.07 46.61 7.66
CA ALA A 234 28.15 47.17 8.47
C ALA A 234 29.51 47.09 7.76
N PHE A 235 29.81 45.97 7.11
CA PHE A 235 31.03 45.79 6.32
C PHE A 235 31.10 46.77 5.15
N VAL A 236 30.01 46.96 4.41
CA VAL A 236 29.92 47.95 3.33
C VAL A 236 30.12 49.37 3.87
N MET A 237 29.49 49.71 5.00
CA MET A 237 29.68 51.01 5.65
C MET A 237 31.14 51.24 6.08
N ILE A 238 31.78 50.22 6.67
CA ILE A 238 33.19 50.27 7.07
C ILE A 238 34.11 50.37 5.84
N TRP A 239 33.83 49.62 4.78
CA TRP A 239 34.60 49.64 3.53
C TRP A 239 34.54 51.01 2.84
N ILE A 240 33.40 51.68 2.87
CA ILE A 240 33.24 53.03 2.33
C ILE A 240 33.98 54.07 3.20
N ALA A 241 33.92 53.92 4.53
CA ALA A 241 34.58 54.84 5.47
C ALA A 241 36.11 54.69 5.48
N TYR A 242 36.61 53.46 5.36
CA TYR A 242 38.03 53.12 5.31
C TYR A 242 38.41 52.69 3.90
N LYS A 243 38.48 53.65 2.95
CA LYS A 243 38.99 53.37 1.60
C LYS A 243 40.39 52.71 1.70
N PRO A 244 40.58 51.45 1.28
CA PRO A 244 41.89 50.82 1.32
C PRO A 244 42.80 51.50 0.31
N GLN A 245 43.88 52.11 0.80
CA GLN A 245 44.96 52.64 -0.04
C GLN A 245 45.77 51.46 -0.57
N VAL A 246 45.34 50.89 -1.70
CA VAL A 246 46.08 49.83 -2.38
C VAL A 246 47.33 50.47 -2.99
N ARG A 247 48.43 50.49 -2.23
CA ARG A 247 49.75 50.87 -2.78
C ARG A 247 50.28 49.67 -3.57
N THR A 248 50.14 49.74 -4.89
CA THR A 248 50.72 48.77 -5.83
C THR A 248 52.24 48.90 -5.76
N SER A 249 52.93 47.83 -5.38
CA SER A 249 54.41 47.74 -5.36
C SER A 249 55.06 47.82 -6.75
N ALA A 250 54.26 47.98 -7.81
CA ALA A 250 54.73 48.17 -9.19
C ALA A 250 55.37 49.54 -9.44
N THR A 251 55.01 50.58 -8.68
CA THR A 251 55.57 51.93 -8.86
C THR A 251 56.96 52.10 -8.26
N GLU A 252 57.33 51.33 -7.23
CA GLU A 252 58.66 51.41 -6.62
C GLU A 252 59.75 50.76 -7.49
N GLN A 253 59.44 49.65 -8.20
CA GLN A 253 60.40 49.00 -9.09
C GLN A 253 60.65 49.76 -10.40
N ALA A 254 59.66 50.49 -10.92
CA ALA A 254 59.84 51.32 -12.11
C ALA A 254 60.84 52.49 -11.89
N GLN A 255 60.95 52.97 -10.65
CA GLN A 255 61.81 54.10 -10.29
C GLN A 255 63.27 53.68 -10.04
N GLN A 256 63.50 52.44 -9.59
CA GLN A 256 64.85 51.85 -9.49
C GLN A 256 65.40 51.40 -10.86
N ALA A 257 64.55 50.93 -11.78
CA ALA A 257 64.96 50.61 -13.14
C ALA A 257 65.28 51.87 -13.98
N GLY A 258 64.62 53.00 -13.71
CA GLY A 258 64.85 54.27 -14.41
C GLY A 258 66.16 54.99 -14.06
N ALA A 259 66.81 54.64 -12.95
CA ALA A 259 68.05 55.27 -12.52
C ALA A 259 69.33 54.61 -13.08
N ALA A 260 69.22 53.43 -13.69
CA ALA A 260 70.37 52.63 -14.13
C ALA A 260 70.77 52.83 -15.61
N LEU A 261 70.14 53.75 -16.35
CA LEU A 261 70.42 53.95 -17.77
C LEU A 261 70.61 55.44 -18.11
N ALA A 262 71.83 55.93 -17.92
CA ALA A 262 72.32 57.15 -18.55
C ALA A 262 73.02 56.81 -19.89
N PRO A 263 72.79 57.55 -20.99
CA PRO A 263 73.22 57.15 -22.34
C PRO A 263 74.54 57.81 -22.80
N SER A 264 75.17 57.21 -23.82
CA SER A 264 76.12 57.87 -24.73
C SER A 264 76.22 57.13 -26.08
N PRO A 265 76.64 57.81 -27.17
CA PRO A 265 75.78 57.99 -28.35
C PRO A 265 76.31 57.37 -29.65
N SER A 266 75.42 57.21 -30.65
CA SER A 266 75.61 57.57 -32.08
C SER A 266 74.83 56.63 -33.01
N ALA A 267 73.84 57.18 -33.71
CA ALA A 267 73.67 57.11 -35.18
C ALA A 267 72.22 57.51 -35.57
N THR A 268 72.12 58.46 -36.50
CA THR A 268 70.89 58.94 -37.15
C THR A 268 71.11 58.80 -38.67
N PRO A 269 70.13 59.09 -39.56
CA PRO A 269 68.70 58.70 -39.66
C PRO A 269 68.36 58.19 -41.08
N GLN A 270 67.09 57.76 -41.31
CA GLN A 270 66.33 57.88 -42.59
C GLN A 270 64.97 57.16 -42.41
N THR A 271 63.76 57.58 -42.84
CA THR A 271 63.21 58.80 -43.47
C THR A 271 61.68 58.68 -43.33
N LEU A 272 60.97 59.77 -43.04
CA LEU A 272 59.50 59.96 -43.22
C LEU A 272 59.21 60.27 -44.70
N PRO A 273 57.97 60.17 -45.26
CA PRO A 273 56.72 60.78 -44.76
C PRO A 273 55.46 59.89 -45.03
N SER A 274 54.19 60.24 -44.88
CA SER A 274 53.43 61.49 -44.74
C SER A 274 51.99 61.14 -44.33
N THR A 275 51.39 61.92 -43.41
CA THR A 275 50.00 62.49 -43.43
C THR A 275 48.83 61.68 -44.02
N ALA A 276 47.59 61.68 -43.54
CA ALA A 276 46.84 62.46 -42.55
C ALA A 276 45.41 61.86 -42.58
N GLU A 277 44.79 61.63 -41.43
CA GLU A 277 43.59 62.37 -40.98
C GLU A 277 42.24 61.88 -41.54
N SER A 278 41.28 61.77 -40.61
CA SER A 278 39.80 61.85 -40.75
C SER A 278 39.03 60.53 -40.62
N ALA A 279 38.43 60.38 -39.44
CA ALA A 279 37.24 59.57 -39.14
C ALA A 279 35.99 60.18 -39.84
N PRO A 280 34.72 59.71 -39.65
CA PRO A 280 34.22 58.59 -38.84
C PRO A 280 33.04 57.76 -39.44
N ALA A 281 32.64 56.72 -38.69
CA ALA A 281 31.28 56.19 -38.48
C ALA A 281 30.49 55.49 -39.61
N GLU A 282 30.17 54.20 -39.43
CA GLU A 282 28.77 53.71 -39.26
C GLU A 282 28.72 52.20 -38.89
N GLN A 283 27.82 51.84 -37.94
CA GLN A 283 27.33 50.48 -37.65
C GLN A 283 25.94 50.31 -38.33
N PRO A 284 25.17 49.19 -38.20
CA PRO A 284 25.44 47.74 -38.10
C PRO A 284 24.49 46.90 -39.02
N LYS A 285 24.61 45.55 -39.08
CA LYS A 285 23.45 44.61 -38.96
C LYS A 285 23.81 43.09 -39.04
N VAL A 286 23.65 42.43 -37.89
CA VAL A 286 22.88 41.20 -37.56
C VAL A 286 22.73 40.04 -38.59
N ARG A 287 23.17 38.84 -38.19
CA ARG A 287 22.33 37.61 -38.13
C ARG A 287 22.97 36.49 -37.28
N GLU A 288 22.13 35.81 -36.52
CA GLU A 288 22.37 34.75 -35.51
C GLU A 288 21.85 33.39 -36.04
N PRO A 289 21.80 32.27 -35.26
CA PRO A 289 22.83 31.28 -34.94
C PRO A 289 22.54 29.86 -35.51
N ALA A 290 23.45 28.90 -35.31
CA ALA A 290 23.08 27.48 -35.19
C ALA A 290 24.08 26.66 -34.34
N ALA A 291 23.51 25.67 -33.65
CA ALA A 291 24.02 24.89 -32.53
C ALA A 291 24.95 23.70 -32.86
N GLN A 292 25.54 23.19 -31.77
CA GLN A 292 25.69 21.78 -31.36
C GLN A 292 27.07 21.08 -31.39
N GLU A 293 27.57 20.93 -30.16
CA GLU A 293 28.24 19.79 -29.47
C GLU A 293 29.68 19.33 -29.81
N PRO A 294 30.52 19.11 -28.76
CA PRO A 294 31.82 18.47 -28.87
C PRO A 294 31.84 16.99 -28.44
N LYS A 295 32.92 16.33 -28.88
CA LYS A 295 33.40 14.98 -28.54
C LYS A 295 33.76 14.85 -27.05
N ASP A 296 33.86 13.62 -26.54
CA ASP A 296 35.17 13.07 -26.18
C ASP A 296 35.15 11.58 -25.75
N ASP A 297 36.26 10.96 -26.14
CA ASP A 297 36.74 9.59 -25.90
C ASP A 297 37.25 9.37 -24.46
N GLY A 298 37.41 8.10 -24.06
CA GLY A 298 38.38 7.73 -23.01
C GLY A 298 38.06 6.47 -22.20
N GLY A 299 38.71 5.36 -22.55
CA GLY A 299 38.68 4.09 -21.80
C GLY A 299 39.89 3.86 -20.88
N GLY A 300 39.89 2.68 -20.25
CA GLY A 300 40.98 2.08 -19.46
C GLY A 300 40.71 2.08 -17.95
N GLY A 301 40.70 0.97 -17.18
CA GLY A 301 41.30 -0.35 -17.35
C GLY A 301 42.54 -0.48 -16.45
N GLY A 302 42.49 -1.31 -15.39
CA GLY A 302 43.67 -1.71 -14.61
C GLY A 302 43.36 -2.19 -13.18
N GLY A 303 43.74 -3.43 -12.86
CA GLY A 303 43.63 -4.06 -11.53
C GLY A 303 44.99 -4.36 -10.88
N GLY A 304 44.96 -5.16 -9.79
CA GLY A 304 46.10 -5.76 -9.05
C GLY A 304 45.87 -5.75 -7.53
N GLU A 305 45.53 -6.89 -6.90
CA GLU A 305 46.39 -7.78 -6.04
C GLU A 305 46.91 -7.11 -4.74
N GLU A 306 46.85 -7.71 -3.53
CA GLU A 306 47.53 -8.95 -3.10
C GLU A 306 47.17 -9.32 -1.62
N LYS A 307 47.51 -10.58 -1.22
CA LYS A 307 47.91 -11.13 0.11
C LYS A 307 46.97 -12.02 0.97
N ALA A 308 47.49 -13.23 1.24
CA ALA A 308 47.19 -14.20 2.31
C ALA A 308 47.99 -13.85 3.62
N PRO A 309 47.92 -14.55 4.79
CA PRO A 309 47.80 -16.01 5.01
C PRO A 309 46.95 -16.50 6.25
N ALA A 310 46.88 -17.83 6.44
CA ALA A 310 46.37 -18.54 7.64
C ALA A 310 47.46 -18.63 8.77
N PRO A 311 47.17 -19.10 10.02
CA PRO A 311 47.15 -20.56 10.32
C PRO A 311 46.25 -21.03 11.51
N GLU A 312 46.35 -22.35 11.79
CA GLU A 312 45.64 -23.27 12.70
C GLU A 312 45.75 -23.09 14.23
N LYS A 313 44.84 -23.76 14.99
CA LYS A 313 45.06 -24.68 16.16
C LYS A 313 43.68 -25.17 16.69
N SER A 314 43.29 -26.45 16.65
CA SER A 314 43.71 -27.66 17.41
C SER A 314 43.28 -27.70 18.90
N GLU A 315 42.24 -28.52 19.16
CA GLU A 315 41.99 -29.45 20.29
C GLU A 315 41.98 -28.98 21.76
N LYS A 316 40.87 -29.27 22.48
CA LYS A 316 40.88 -30.27 23.58
C LYS A 316 39.47 -30.62 24.10
N GLU A 317 39.12 -31.90 24.02
CA GLU A 317 38.14 -32.52 24.92
C GLU A 317 38.76 -32.69 26.31
N THR A 318 38.01 -32.41 27.38
CA THR A 318 38.17 -33.11 28.67
C THR A 318 36.90 -32.99 29.52
N SER A 319 36.22 -34.13 29.67
CA SER A 319 35.59 -34.68 30.89
C SER A 319 35.12 -33.73 32.00
N GLY A 320 33.80 -33.73 32.23
CA GLY A 320 33.18 -34.20 33.48
C GLY A 320 33.38 -33.38 34.76
N GLY A 321 32.30 -32.76 35.23
CA GLY A 321 32.18 -32.25 36.59
C GLY A 321 30.79 -31.67 36.84
N GLY A 322 29.92 -32.45 37.51
CA GLY A 322 28.60 -32.00 37.93
C GLY A 322 28.68 -30.81 38.88
N GLY A 323 27.85 -29.81 38.61
CA GLY A 323 27.55 -28.70 39.49
C GLY A 323 26.13 -28.24 39.19
N GLU A 324 25.30 -28.27 40.22
CA GLU A 324 23.87 -27.94 40.19
C GLU A 324 23.58 -26.65 39.41
N GLU A 325 22.76 -26.78 38.36
CA GLU A 325 22.15 -25.65 37.65
C GLU A 325 21.22 -24.90 38.60
N LYS A 326 21.67 -23.72 39.01
CA LYS A 326 20.80 -22.64 39.47
C LYS A 326 19.82 -22.34 38.33
N PRO A 327 18.50 -22.27 38.55
CA PRO A 327 17.57 -21.97 37.48
C PRO A 327 17.79 -20.53 37.04
N ASP A 328 18.42 -20.35 35.89
CA ASP A 328 18.37 -19.10 35.16
C ASP A 328 16.91 -18.90 34.74
N THR A 329 16.23 -18.02 35.46
CA THR A 329 14.91 -17.50 35.10
C THR A 329 15.03 -16.89 33.71
N ALA A 330 14.72 -17.69 32.68
CA ALA A 330 14.59 -17.22 31.31
C ALA A 330 13.59 -16.05 31.33
N ALA A 331 14.06 -14.88 30.90
CA ALA A 331 13.19 -13.75 30.63
C ALA A 331 12.04 -14.24 29.73
N PRO A 332 10.77 -13.93 30.06
CA PRO A 332 9.65 -14.45 29.30
C PRO A 332 9.82 -14.10 27.82
N GLU A 333 9.81 -15.12 26.95
CA GLU A 333 9.81 -14.92 25.50
C GLU A 333 8.71 -13.91 25.16
N PRO A 334 9.00 -12.86 24.38
CA PRO A 334 8.01 -11.85 24.03
C PRO A 334 6.84 -12.54 23.34
N VAL A 335 5.64 -12.40 23.92
CA VAL A 335 4.40 -12.90 23.32
C VAL A 335 4.13 -12.06 22.07
N ALA A 336 4.48 -12.61 20.91
CA ALA A 336 4.21 -11.98 19.63
C ALA A 336 2.73 -12.19 19.24
N PRO A 337 1.93 -11.12 19.08
CA PRO A 337 0.58 -11.26 18.53
C PRO A 337 0.67 -11.75 17.08
N GLY A 338 -0.27 -12.58 16.65
CA GLY A 338 -0.38 -13.03 15.27
C GLY A 338 -0.79 -14.48 15.08
N THR A 339 -1.06 -14.81 13.83
CA THR A 339 -1.33 -16.18 13.34
C THR A 339 -0.06 -16.78 12.75
N THR A 340 -0.04 -18.09 12.55
CA THR A 340 1.01 -18.74 11.73
C THR A 340 0.55 -18.80 10.28
N ILE A 341 1.42 -18.49 9.33
CA ILE A 341 1.17 -18.62 7.89
C ILE A 341 1.86 -19.90 7.41
N TYR A 342 1.13 -20.88 6.90
CA TYR A 342 1.67 -22.15 6.42
C TYR A 342 1.47 -22.34 4.91
N GLY A 343 2.44 -22.96 4.26
CA GLY A 343 2.44 -23.23 2.83
C GLY A 343 1.80 -24.59 2.51
N HIS A 344 1.02 -24.68 1.44
CA HIS A 344 0.25 -25.89 1.11
C HIS A 344 1.15 -27.01 0.58
N ALA A 345 2.25 -26.69 -0.13
CA ALA A 345 3.20 -27.69 -0.62
C ALA A 345 3.94 -28.49 0.47
N SER A 346 4.16 -27.90 1.65
CA SER A 346 5.02 -28.50 2.69
C SER A 346 4.37 -28.60 4.07
N ASN A 347 3.22 -27.97 4.29
CA ASN A 347 2.60 -27.77 5.62
C ASN A 347 3.54 -27.08 6.63
N ARG A 348 4.57 -26.37 6.16
CA ARG A 348 5.52 -25.61 6.96
C ARG A 348 5.17 -24.13 7.02
N CYS A 349 5.60 -23.47 8.07
CA CYS A 349 5.26 -22.10 8.38
C CYS A 349 6.33 -21.12 7.92
N ILE A 350 5.89 -19.95 7.45
CA ILE A 350 6.77 -18.81 7.20
C ILE A 350 7.37 -18.37 8.54
N GLU A 351 8.69 -18.15 8.54
CA GLU A 351 9.40 -17.67 9.71
C GLU A 351 10.57 -16.74 9.38
N VAL A 352 11.01 -15.98 10.39
CA VAL A 352 12.24 -15.19 10.32
C VAL A 352 13.45 -16.10 10.48
N ALA A 353 14.30 -16.15 9.46
CA ALA A 353 15.42 -17.09 9.43
C ALA A 353 16.43 -16.88 10.57
N GLY A 354 16.86 -17.98 11.17
CA GLY A 354 17.79 -17.97 12.30
C GLY A 354 17.19 -17.37 13.57
N HIS A 355 15.87 -17.13 13.62
CA HIS A 355 15.12 -16.62 14.76
C HIS A 355 15.64 -15.26 15.28
N LYS A 356 16.21 -14.46 14.37
CA LYS A 356 16.82 -13.16 14.68
C LYS A 356 16.11 -12.06 13.88
N TRP A 357 15.27 -11.30 14.57
CA TRP A 357 14.62 -10.11 14.02
C TRP A 357 15.62 -8.97 13.91
N ARG A 358 16.14 -8.78 12.70
CA ARG A 358 16.92 -7.61 12.30
C ARG A 358 16.39 -7.13 10.97
N ASP A 359 16.57 -5.84 10.73
CA ASP A 359 16.27 -5.25 9.43
C ASP A 359 17.03 -6.01 8.34
N GLY A 360 16.30 -6.44 7.31
CA GLY A 360 16.80 -7.25 6.21
C GLY A 360 16.95 -8.75 6.50
N ALA A 361 16.39 -9.27 7.60
CA ALA A 361 16.44 -10.72 7.85
C ALA A 361 15.53 -11.47 6.86
N PRO A 362 16.07 -12.39 6.03
CA PRO A 362 15.29 -13.10 5.03
C PRO A 362 14.30 -14.08 5.65
N LEU A 363 13.17 -14.29 4.97
CA LEU A 363 12.17 -15.27 5.38
C LEU A 363 12.47 -16.66 4.81
N GLN A 364 11.96 -17.67 5.50
CA GLN A 364 12.07 -19.07 5.11
C GLN A 364 10.83 -19.85 5.55
N ILE A 365 10.68 -21.08 5.07
CA ILE A 365 9.75 -22.05 5.66
C ILE A 365 10.44 -22.94 6.69
N ALA A 366 9.73 -23.27 7.77
CA ALA A 366 10.15 -24.30 8.72
C ALA A 366 8.96 -24.99 9.40
N ASP A 367 9.21 -26.09 10.09
CA ASP A 367 8.19 -26.79 10.86
C ASP A 367 7.46 -25.82 11.80
N CYS A 368 6.14 -25.93 11.84
CA CYS A 368 5.32 -24.97 12.54
C CYS A 368 5.32 -25.22 14.06
N THR A 369 6.13 -24.44 14.79
CA THR A 369 6.27 -24.49 16.25
C THR A 369 5.34 -23.52 16.98
N GLY A 370 4.78 -22.53 16.27
CA GLY A 370 3.93 -21.50 16.88
C GLY A 370 4.69 -20.49 17.77
N LYS A 371 6.03 -20.54 17.74
CA LYS A 371 6.91 -19.60 18.44
C LYS A 371 6.86 -18.21 17.82
N ALA A 372 7.38 -17.22 18.55
CA ALA A 372 7.30 -15.82 18.18
C ALA A 372 7.80 -15.52 16.75
N TRP A 373 8.84 -16.21 16.27
CA TRP A 373 9.42 -16.00 14.93
C TRP A 373 8.57 -16.52 13.77
N GLN A 374 7.47 -17.19 14.08
CA GLN A 374 6.47 -17.67 13.13
C GLN A 374 5.12 -16.94 13.27
N LYS A 375 5.06 -15.91 14.12
CA LYS A 375 3.85 -15.13 14.36
C LYS A 375 3.81 -13.91 13.45
N TRP A 376 2.70 -13.83 12.72
CA TRP A 376 2.43 -12.83 11.70
C TRP A 376 1.11 -12.14 11.96
N ASP A 377 1.16 -10.83 11.98
CA ASP A 377 0.05 -9.96 12.32
C ASP A 377 -0.35 -9.14 11.09
N PHE A 378 -1.50 -9.49 10.52
CA PHE A 378 -2.07 -8.83 9.34
C PHE A 378 -2.70 -7.50 9.76
N ARG A 379 -2.21 -6.39 9.20
CA ARG A 379 -2.67 -5.05 9.56
C ARG A 379 -3.57 -4.47 8.45
N PRO A 380 -4.56 -3.62 8.82
CA PRO A 380 -5.44 -2.96 7.85
C PRO A 380 -4.71 -2.07 6.83
N ASP A 381 -3.46 -1.67 7.11
CA ASP A 381 -2.60 -0.90 6.20
C ASP A 381 -1.97 -1.76 5.08
N GLY A 382 -2.28 -3.06 5.05
CA GLY A 382 -1.75 -4.03 4.09
C GLY A 382 -0.40 -4.61 4.49
N THR A 383 0.17 -4.22 5.63
CA THR A 383 1.43 -4.81 6.11
C THR A 383 1.18 -6.10 6.88
N ILE A 384 2.12 -7.05 6.76
CA ILE A 384 2.15 -8.26 7.58
C ILE A 384 3.35 -8.13 8.51
N ARG A 385 3.14 -8.13 9.83
CA ARG A 385 4.17 -7.76 10.80
C ARG A 385 4.59 -8.90 11.70
N SER A 386 5.86 -8.93 12.10
CA SER A 386 6.40 -9.81 13.14
C SER A 386 7.31 -9.01 14.07
N LEU A 387 6.99 -8.98 15.36
CA LEU A 387 7.70 -8.22 16.41
C LEU A 387 8.08 -6.77 16.00
N GLY A 388 7.16 -6.06 15.34
CA GLY A 388 7.34 -4.66 14.96
C GLY A 388 8.07 -4.42 13.63
N LEU A 389 8.56 -5.46 12.97
CA LEU A 389 9.07 -5.41 11.59
C LEU A 389 7.98 -5.83 10.60
N CYS A 390 8.08 -5.35 9.36
CA CYS A 390 7.17 -5.63 8.27
C CYS A 390 7.76 -6.67 7.31
N MET A 391 6.96 -7.62 6.83
CA MET A 391 7.27 -8.39 5.63
C MET A 391 7.52 -7.43 4.47
N ASP A 392 8.59 -7.67 3.71
CA ASP A 392 9.17 -6.69 2.79
C ASP A 392 9.75 -7.40 1.56
N ALA A 393 9.46 -6.84 0.38
CA ALA A 393 10.18 -7.16 -0.84
C ALA A 393 11.51 -6.40 -0.84
N THR A 394 12.62 -7.15 -0.75
CA THR A 394 13.96 -6.59 -0.49
C THR A 394 14.31 -5.43 -1.43
N TRP A 395 14.70 -4.28 -0.86
CA TRP A 395 15.02 -3.04 -1.57
C TRP A 395 13.90 -2.51 -2.50
N GLY A 396 12.66 -2.93 -2.28
CA GLY A 396 11.54 -2.61 -3.17
C GLY A 396 11.58 -3.30 -4.52
N GLY A 397 12.30 -4.42 -4.62
CA GLY A 397 12.43 -5.20 -5.85
C GLY A 397 11.09 -5.74 -6.36
N THR A 398 10.93 -5.73 -7.67
CA THR A 398 9.72 -6.23 -8.37
C THR A 398 10.02 -7.38 -9.33
N ALA A 399 11.29 -7.80 -9.45
CA ALA A 399 11.70 -8.88 -10.33
C ALA A 399 11.45 -10.26 -9.71
N ASN A 400 11.33 -11.29 -10.55
CA ASN A 400 11.37 -12.68 -10.10
C ASN A 400 12.69 -12.95 -9.35
N GLY A 401 12.60 -13.65 -8.23
CA GLY A 401 13.75 -13.91 -7.36
C GLY A 401 14.03 -12.80 -6.34
N THR A 402 13.22 -11.74 -6.29
CA THR A 402 13.35 -10.75 -5.21
C THR A 402 13.11 -11.43 -3.87
N VAL A 403 14.10 -11.39 -2.98
CA VAL A 403 14.01 -12.03 -1.66
C VAL A 403 12.92 -11.37 -0.82
N VAL A 404 12.13 -12.19 -0.12
CA VAL A 404 11.19 -11.69 0.90
C VAL A 404 11.89 -11.71 2.26
N GLN A 405 11.83 -10.59 2.96
CA GLN A 405 12.53 -10.37 4.24
C GLN A 405 11.60 -9.72 5.27
N VAL A 406 12.07 -9.56 6.51
CA VAL A 406 11.54 -8.53 7.41
C VAL A 406 12.38 -7.27 7.33
N ALA A 407 11.73 -6.11 7.34
CA ALA A 407 12.38 -4.80 7.36
C ALA A 407 11.65 -3.82 8.29
N VAL A 408 12.31 -2.72 8.63
CA VAL A 408 11.67 -1.61 9.36
C VAL A 408 10.46 -1.11 8.56
N CYS A 409 9.31 -1.04 9.23
CA CYS A 409 8.09 -0.55 8.62
C CYS A 409 8.24 0.92 8.19
N SER A 410 8.25 1.15 6.88
CA SER A 410 8.53 2.45 6.26
C SER A 410 7.30 3.06 5.57
N GLY A 411 6.24 2.26 5.38
CA GLY A 411 5.07 2.63 4.57
C GLY A 411 5.33 2.53 3.05
N ASN A 412 6.48 1.95 2.65
CA ASN A 412 6.77 1.65 1.26
C ASN A 412 5.79 0.58 0.73
N PRO A 413 5.23 0.73 -0.49
CA PRO A 413 4.39 -0.30 -1.13
C PRO A 413 5.03 -1.69 -1.20
N ALA A 414 6.36 -1.80 -1.17
CA ALA A 414 7.11 -3.06 -1.09
C ALA A 414 6.76 -3.90 0.15
N GLN A 415 6.18 -3.27 1.17
CA GLN A 415 5.77 -3.89 2.44
C GLN A 415 4.28 -4.23 2.48
N GLN A 416 3.56 -4.04 1.38
CA GLN A 416 2.13 -4.33 1.28
C GLN A 416 1.90 -5.70 0.65
N PHE A 417 1.23 -6.56 1.40
CA PHE A 417 0.92 -7.93 1.01
C PHE A 417 -0.55 -8.24 1.25
N ILE A 418 -1.16 -8.99 0.35
CA ILE A 418 -2.56 -9.44 0.45
C ILE A 418 -2.60 -10.95 0.32
N LEU A 419 -3.26 -11.61 1.26
CA LEU A 419 -3.63 -13.02 1.10
C LEU A 419 -4.95 -13.10 0.32
N ALA A 420 -4.85 -13.39 -0.97
CA ALA A 420 -5.97 -13.39 -1.91
C ALA A 420 -6.83 -14.67 -1.83
N GLY A 421 -8.04 -14.62 -2.41
CA GLY A 421 -9.01 -15.71 -2.43
C GLY A 421 -8.47 -17.08 -2.90
N PRO A 422 -7.61 -17.15 -3.94
CA PRO A 422 -6.97 -18.40 -4.37
C PRO A 422 -5.80 -18.87 -3.49
N LYS A 423 -5.70 -18.36 -2.24
CA LYS A 423 -4.62 -18.63 -1.28
C LYS A 423 -3.25 -18.12 -1.70
N ASP A 424 -3.19 -17.20 -2.66
CA ASP A 424 -1.95 -16.54 -3.04
C ASP A 424 -1.61 -15.44 -2.04
N LEU A 425 -0.38 -15.43 -1.53
CA LEU A 425 0.13 -14.31 -0.74
C LEU A 425 0.88 -13.36 -1.69
N VAL A 426 0.26 -12.24 -2.06
CA VAL A 426 0.71 -11.39 -3.16
C VAL A 426 1.31 -10.08 -2.63
N ASN A 427 2.50 -9.72 -3.11
CA ASN A 427 3.03 -8.37 -2.93
C ASN A 427 2.31 -7.40 -3.88
N VAL A 428 1.71 -6.34 -3.33
CA VAL A 428 0.84 -5.42 -4.08
C VAL A 428 1.61 -4.60 -5.10
N GLN A 429 2.83 -4.13 -4.77
CA GLN A 429 3.66 -3.34 -5.68
C GLN A 429 4.15 -4.17 -6.86
N ALA A 430 4.66 -5.37 -6.60
CA ALA A 430 5.26 -6.23 -7.61
C ALA A 430 4.22 -7.00 -8.43
N ASN A 431 2.98 -7.13 -7.93
CA ASN A 431 1.95 -8.03 -8.46
C ASN A 431 2.49 -9.47 -8.65
N LYS A 432 3.21 -9.95 -7.63
CA LYS A 432 3.90 -11.26 -7.61
C LYS A 432 3.62 -11.99 -6.31
N CYS A 433 3.64 -13.31 -6.37
CA CYS A 433 3.34 -14.19 -5.26
C CYS A 433 4.59 -14.44 -4.41
N VAL A 434 4.40 -14.55 -3.10
CA VAL A 434 5.38 -15.11 -2.19
C VAL A 434 5.50 -16.59 -2.50
N ASP A 435 6.70 -17.00 -2.85
CA ASP A 435 7.03 -18.27 -3.48
C ASP A 435 8.18 -18.93 -2.71
N VAL A 436 8.11 -20.25 -2.51
CA VAL A 436 9.26 -21.00 -2.00
C VAL A 436 10.20 -21.33 -3.14
N VAL A 437 11.44 -20.85 -3.04
CA VAL A 437 12.48 -20.99 -4.06
C VAL A 437 12.67 -22.45 -4.49
N ASP A 438 12.65 -22.68 -5.80
CA ASP A 438 12.79 -23.99 -6.45
C ASP A 438 11.79 -25.06 -5.95
N GLU A 439 10.61 -24.65 -5.47
CA GLU A 439 9.57 -25.54 -4.92
C GLU A 439 10.06 -26.43 -3.76
N LYS A 440 11.14 -26.02 -3.09
CA LYS A 440 11.73 -26.78 -1.98
C LYS A 440 10.75 -26.91 -0.83
N THR A 441 10.68 -28.10 -0.24
CA THR A 441 9.76 -28.38 0.87
C THR A 441 10.45 -28.46 2.23
N GLY A 442 11.78 -28.47 2.29
CA GLY A 442 12.55 -28.63 3.53
C GLY A 442 12.65 -27.36 4.40
N ASN A 443 12.93 -27.54 5.69
CA ASN A 443 13.23 -26.45 6.62
C ASN A 443 14.39 -25.59 6.10
N GLY A 444 14.25 -24.27 6.19
CA GLY A 444 15.25 -23.30 5.73
C GLY A 444 15.14 -22.91 4.25
N ALA A 445 14.19 -23.48 3.49
CA ALA A 445 13.94 -23.05 2.13
C ALA A 445 13.46 -21.59 2.10
N ARG A 446 14.09 -20.78 1.24
CA ARG A 446 13.92 -19.33 1.19
C ARG A 446 12.64 -18.92 0.49
N LEU A 447 12.12 -17.76 0.88
CA LEU A 447 11.01 -17.10 0.18
C LEU A 447 11.51 -16.05 -0.79
N GLN A 448 10.87 -16.00 -1.95
CA GLN A 448 11.10 -15.02 -3.00
C GLN A 448 9.76 -14.49 -3.53
N LEU A 449 9.81 -13.42 -4.33
CA LEU A 449 8.72 -13.03 -5.21
C LEU A 449 8.88 -13.75 -6.54
N TRP A 450 7.79 -14.33 -7.02
CA TRP A 450 7.73 -14.96 -8.33
C TRP A 450 6.40 -14.68 -9.02
N GLU A 451 6.36 -14.86 -10.34
CA GLU A 451 5.09 -14.81 -11.07
C GLU A 451 4.10 -15.81 -10.49
N CYS A 452 2.89 -15.33 -10.24
CA CYS A 452 1.80 -16.16 -9.73
C CYS A 452 1.42 -17.19 -10.81
N ASN A 453 1.73 -18.46 -10.56
CA ASN A 453 1.56 -19.55 -11.53
C ASN A 453 0.58 -20.63 -11.04
N GLY A 454 0.03 -20.47 -9.84
CA GLY A 454 -0.98 -21.37 -9.27
C GLY A 454 -0.44 -22.63 -8.59
N GLN A 455 0.89 -22.82 -8.54
CA GLN A 455 1.53 -23.97 -7.89
C GLN A 455 1.44 -23.90 -6.36
N ASP A 456 1.46 -25.06 -5.70
CA ASP A 456 1.27 -25.19 -4.25
C ASP A 456 2.37 -24.52 -3.40
N ASN A 457 3.56 -24.30 -3.96
CA ASN A 457 4.67 -23.58 -3.30
C ASN A 457 4.41 -22.06 -3.19
N GLN A 458 3.33 -21.56 -3.80
CA GLN A 458 2.84 -20.18 -3.71
C GLN A 458 1.52 -20.05 -2.93
N LYS A 459 0.99 -21.17 -2.42
CA LYS A 459 -0.30 -21.23 -1.72
C LYS A 459 -0.09 -21.20 -0.21
N TRP A 460 -0.77 -20.29 0.45
CA TRP A 460 -0.60 -20.00 1.87
C TRP A 460 -1.96 -19.94 2.59
N SER A 461 -1.98 -20.40 3.84
CA SER A 461 -3.14 -20.31 4.72
C SER A 461 -2.70 -19.92 6.12
N THR A 462 -3.62 -19.37 6.91
CA THR A 462 -3.39 -18.98 8.30
C THR A 462 -4.00 -20.00 9.25
N ARG A 463 -3.39 -20.19 10.43
CA ARG A 463 -3.92 -21.02 11.52
C ARG A 463 -3.57 -20.48 12.90
#